data_AF-A0A968FRT1-F1
#
_entry.id   AF-A0A968FRT1-F1
#
_cell.length_a   1.000
_cell.length_b   1.000
_cell.length_c   1.000
_cell.angle_alpha   90.00
_cell.angle_beta   90.00
_cell.angle_gamma   90.00
#
_symmetry.space_group_name_H-M   'P 1'
#
loop_
_entity.id
_entity.type
_entity.pdbx_description
1 polymer ?
#
loop_
_entity_poly.entity_id
_entity_poly.type
_entity_poly.pdbx_seq_one_letter_code
_entity_poly.pdbx_strand_id
1 'polypeptide(L)' 'EAYKKFKNLAMLWSIGKDSTVMVWLARKAFFGHVPLPLVHIDTSYKIPEMIEYRDKKAKEWGLNLVVGQNRKALE' A
#
# COMPACT_ATOMS: atom_id res chain seq x y z
N GLU A 1 -10.78 -9.33 -12.46
CA GLU A 1 -11.02 -8.61 -13.72
C GLU A 1 -10.14 -7.38 -13.92
N ALA A 2 -10.12 -6.43 -12.97
CA ALA A 2 -9.34 -5.19 -13.11
C ALA A 2 -7.86 -5.44 -13.45
N TYR A 3 -7.21 -6.37 -12.75
CA TYR A 3 -5.83 -6.77 -13.04
C TYR A 3 -5.60 -7.24 -14.48
N LYS A 4 -6.61 -7.85 -15.12
CA LYS A 4 -6.53 -8.29 -16.53
C LYS A 4 -6.82 -7.15 -17.52
N LYS A 5 -7.72 -6.22 -17.16
CA LYS A 5 -8.24 -5.17 -18.05
C LYS A 5 -7.36 -3.91 -18.08
N PHE A 6 -6.61 -3.62 -17.01
CA PHE A 6 -5.82 -2.39 -16.88
C PHE A 6 -4.32 -2.69 -16.84
N LYS A 7 -3.54 -2.00 -17.68
CA LYS A 7 -2.06 -2.10 -17.71
C LYS A 7 -1.39 -1.39 -16.54
N ASN A 8 -1.92 -0.22 -16.16
CA ASN A 8 -1.37 0.62 -15.09
C ASN A 8 -2.35 0.63 -13.91
N LEU A 9 -2.35 -0.45 -13.13
CA LEU A 9 -3.20 -0.59 -11.95
C LEU A 9 -2.36 -0.37 -10.68
N ALA A 10 -2.89 0.38 -9.74
CA ALA A 10 -2.32 0.53 -8.40
C ALA A 10 -3.43 0.42 -7.36
N MET A 11 -3.08 -0.01 -6.15
CA MET A 11 -4.01 -0.05 -5.01
C MET A 11 -3.59 0.99 -3.98
N LEU A 12 -4.52 1.86 -3.58
CA LEU A 12 -4.29 2.81 -2.51
C LEU A 12 -4.32 2.08 -1.16
N TRP A 13 -3.26 2.23 -0.38
CA TRP A 13 -3.15 1.61 0.94
C TRP A 13 -2.85 2.68 1.99
N SER A 14 -3.87 3.07 2.75
CA SER A 14 -3.77 4.10 3.79
C SER A 14 -3.31 3.57 5.14
N ILE A 15 -3.08 2.25 5.26
CA ILE A 15 -2.88 1.51 6.52
C ILE A 15 -4.17 1.43 7.37
N GLY A 16 -5.30 1.90 6.85
CA GLY A 16 -6.60 1.71 7.49
C GLY A 16 -7.14 0.28 7.32
N LYS A 17 -8.05 -0.13 8.22
CA LYS A 17 -8.65 -1.48 8.26
C LYS A 17 -9.14 -1.97 6.88
N ASP A 18 -9.87 -1.14 6.16
CA ASP A 18 -10.51 -1.51 4.89
C ASP A 18 -9.45 -1.71 3.79
N SER A 19 -8.50 -0.78 3.71
CA SER A 19 -7.38 -0.88 2.76
C SER A 19 -6.44 -2.04 3.06
N THR A 20 -6.27 -2.40 4.33
CA THR A 20 -5.47 -3.57 4.75
C THR A 20 -6.19 -4.88 4.41
N VAL A 21 -7.52 -4.95 4.55
CA VAL A 21 -8.31 -6.08 4.06
C VAL A 21 -8.16 -6.21 2.54
N MET A 22 -8.17 -5.11 1.79
CA MET A 22 -7.94 -5.14 0.34
C MET A 22 -6.57 -5.72 -0.04
N VAL A 23 -5.49 -5.33 0.64
CA VAL A 23 -4.14 -5.90 0.43
C VAL A 23 -4.13 -7.39 0.76
N TRP A 24 -4.79 -7.80 1.85
CA TRP A 24 -4.90 -9.21 2.21
C TRP A 24 -5.66 -10.04 1.16
N LEU A 25 -6.79 -9.53 0.66
CA LEU A 25 -7.56 -10.17 -0.40
C LEU A 25 -6.76 -10.27 -1.70
N ALA A 26 -6.02 -9.21 -2.07
CA ALA A 26 -5.11 -9.26 -3.21
C ALA A 26 -4.08 -10.38 -3.03
N ARG A 27 -3.43 -10.48 -1.88
CA ARG A 27 -2.50 -11.59 -1.59
C ARG A 27 -3.17 -12.95 -1.74
N LYS A 28 -4.39 -13.12 -1.22
CA LYS A 28 -5.11 -14.40 -1.34
C LYS A 28 -5.49 -14.75 -2.78
N ALA A 29 -5.96 -13.77 -3.55
CA ALA A 29 -6.30 -13.95 -4.96
C ALA A 29 -5.09 -14.33 -5.82
N PHE A 30 -3.89 -14.02 -5.34
CA PHE A 30 -2.62 -14.18 -6.02
C PHE A 30 -1.65 -15.03 -5.20
N PHE A 31 -2.14 -16.07 -4.52
CA PHE A 31 -1.30 -17.11 -3.87
C PHE A 31 -0.15 -16.59 -2.98
N GLY A 32 -0.37 -15.47 -2.30
CA GLY A 32 0.58 -14.83 -1.38
C GLY A 32 1.32 -13.62 -1.96
N HIS A 33 1.31 -13.44 -3.29
CA HIS A 33 1.93 -12.31 -3.98
C HIS A 33 0.95 -11.15 -4.21
N VAL A 34 1.45 -9.92 -4.34
CA VAL A 34 0.64 -8.76 -4.78
C VAL A 34 1.27 -8.25 -6.07
N PRO A 35 0.69 -8.54 -7.25
CA PRO A 35 1.32 -8.24 -8.53
C PRO A 35 1.09 -6.81 -9.00
N LEU A 36 0.61 -5.94 -8.11
CA LEU A 36 0.30 -4.54 -8.40
C LEU A 36 0.97 -3.64 -7.36
N PRO A 37 1.46 -2.46 -7.76
CA PRO A 37 2.01 -1.49 -6.83
C PRO A 37 0.95 -1.02 -5.83
N LEU A 38 1.38 -0.86 -4.58
CA LEU A 38 0.63 -0.18 -3.54
C LEU A 38 1.08 1.28 -3.48
N VAL A 39 0.14 2.19 -3.29
CA VAL A 39 0.45 3.62 -3.14
C VAL A 39 -0.03 4.10 -1.79
N HIS A 40 0.88 4.73 -1.05
CA HIS A 40 0.59 5.39 0.20
C HIS A 40 0.85 6.89 0.05
N ILE A 41 -0.13 7.72 0.41
CA ILE A 41 0.08 9.16 0.55
C ILE A 41 0.38 9.44 2.03
N ASP A 42 1.60 9.91 2.28
CA ASP A 42 2.08 10.28 3.59
C ASP A 42 1.85 11.78 3.84
N THR A 43 1.16 12.08 4.93
CA THR A 43 0.88 13.44 5.37
C THR A 43 1.79 13.88 6.50
N SER A 44 2.72 13.03 6.98
CA SER A 44 3.59 13.25 8.14
C SER A 44 2.89 13.35 9.51
N TYR A 45 1.56 13.41 9.54
CA TYR A 45 0.77 13.48 10.78
C TYR A 45 0.28 12.13 11.29
N LYS A 46 0.75 11.02 10.71
CA LYS A 46 0.40 9.68 11.16
C LYS A 46 1.24 9.28 12.36
N ILE A 47 0.63 8.48 13.23
CA ILE A 47 1.28 7.91 14.39
C ILE A 47 2.49 7.07 13.91
N PRO A 48 3.71 7.28 14.44
CA PRO A 48 4.93 6.61 13.95
C PRO A 48 4.81 5.08 13.89
N GLU A 49 4.13 4.46 14.86
CA GLU A 49 3.89 3.04 14.96
C GLU A 49 3.08 2.50 13.77
N MET A 50 2.21 3.32 13.17
CA MET A 50 1.49 2.94 11.95
C MET A 50 2.43 2.84 10.75
N ILE A 51 3.39 3.77 10.65
CA ILE A 51 4.40 3.80 9.59
C ILE A 51 5.34 2.61 9.74
N GLU A 52 5.78 2.32 10.96
CA GLU A 52 6.59 1.13 11.25
C GLU A 52 5.84 -0.17 10.90
N TYR A 53 4.57 -0.27 11.28
CA TYR A 53 3.73 -1.42 10.91
C TYR A 53 3.62 -1.59 9.38
N ARG A 54 3.40 -0.48 8.65
CA ARG A 54 3.35 -0.48 7.17
C ARG A 54 4.64 -1.01 6.58
N ASP A 55 5.78 -0.46 7.01
CA ASP A 55 7.09 -0.77 6.43
C ASP A 55 7.51 -2.20 6.76
N LYS A 56 7.24 -2.65 7.97
CA LYS A 56 7.42 -4.06 8.38
C LYS A 56 6.61 -5.00 7.49
N LYS A 57 5.32 -4.70 7.26
CA LYS A 57 4.44 -5.55 6.44
C LYS A 57 4.78 -5.51 4.96
N ALA A 58 5.18 -4.34 4.45
CA ALA A 58 5.66 -4.21 3.08
C ALA A 58 6.90 -5.09 2.84
N LYS A 59 7.85 -5.08 3.78
CA LYS A 59 9.05 -5.92 3.72
C LYS A 59 8.73 -7.41 3.87
N GLU A 60 7.92 -7.78 4.87
CA GLU A 60 7.54 -9.18 5.15
C GLU A 60 6.83 -9.83 3.95
N TRP A 61 6.01 -9.07 3.23
CA TRP A 61 5.20 -9.60 2.13
C TRP A 61 5.75 -9.26 0.74
N GLY A 62 6.92 -8.63 0.65
CA GLY A 62 7.54 -8.25 -0.62
C GLY A 62 6.68 -7.30 -1.45
N LEU A 63 5.99 -6.36 -0.80
CA LEU A 63 5.07 -5.43 -1.47
C LEU A 63 5.86 -4.35 -2.20
N ASN A 64 5.50 -4.09 -3.46
CA ASN A 64 5.95 -2.91 -4.18
C ASN A 64 5.19 -1.67 -3.67
N LEU A 65 5.71 -1.02 -2.64
CA LEU A 65 5.10 0.14 -1.99
C LEU A 65 5.73 1.45 -2.47
N VAL A 66 4.93 2.28 -3.13
CA VAL A 66 5.28 3.65 -3.51
C VAL A 66 4.70 4.61 -2.48
N VAL A 67 5.56 5.46 -1.90
CA VAL A 67 5.15 6.48 -0.93
C VAL A 67 5.25 7.86 -1.58
N GLY A 68 4.12 8.56 -1.65
CA GLY A 68 4.05 9.95 -2.10
C GLY A 68 3.88 10.90 -0.92
N GLN A 69 4.56 12.02 -0.94
CA GLN A 69 4.49 13.05 0.11
C GLN A 69 4.57 14.44 -0.53
N ASN A 70 3.74 15.37 -0.07
CA ASN A 70 3.83 16.76 -0.49
C ASN A 70 4.79 17.53 0.42
N ARG A 71 6.08 17.51 0.09
CA ARG A 71 7.12 18.18 0.89
C ARG A 71 6.90 19.69 1.01
N LYS A 72 6.42 20.35 -0.05
CA LYS A 72 6.15 21.81 -0.05
C LYS A 72 5.08 22.25 0.95
N ALA A 73 4.18 21.36 1.33
CA ALA A 73 3.12 21.65 2.32
C ALA A 73 3.53 21.28 3.76
N LEU A 74 4.71 20.70 3.93
CA LEU A 74 5.27 20.28 5.23
C LEU A 74 6.41 21.20 5.70
N GLU A 75 6.95 22.00 4.79
CA GLU A 75 7.83 23.15 5.04
C GLU A 75 6.99 24.35 5.49
#